data_AF-A0A522LG03-F1
#
_entry.id   AF-A0A522LG03-F1
#
_cell.length_a   1.000
_cell.length_b   1.000
_cell.length_c   1.000
_cell.angle_alpha   90.00
_cell.angle_beta   90.00
_cell.angle_gamma   90.00
#
_symmetry.space_group_name_H-M   'P 1'
#
loop_
_entity.id
_entity.type
_entity.pdbx_description
1 polymer ?
#
loop_
_entity_poly.entity_id
_entity_poly.type
_entity_poly.pdbx_seq_one_letter_code
_entity_poly.pdbx_strand_id
1 'polypeptide(L)'
;MAIGVGLPVIWPGLTAILIAALLVGGTFMVVTMAGLREARIIAPQAATTFIATLTAAFALVQVLGPMLVSAVVHLSHGFAASLLAAVLVLLVAAVAPWQSARAS
;
A
#
# COMPACT_ATOMS: atom_id res chain seq x y z
N MET A 1 -6.02 5.11 1.48
CA MET A 1 -4.72 5.09 0.77
C MET A 1 -4.82 5.62 -0.66
N ALA A 2 -5.60 5.00 -1.56
CA ALA A 2 -5.65 5.38 -2.99
C ALA A 2 -5.93 6.86 -3.24
N ILE A 3 -6.95 7.43 -2.58
CA ILE A 3 -7.28 8.86 -2.69
C ILE A 3 -6.08 9.74 -2.28
N GLY A 4 -5.41 9.39 -1.18
CA GLY A 4 -4.23 10.13 -0.71
C GLY A 4 -3.06 10.09 -1.69
N VAL A 5 -2.79 8.93 -2.30
CA VAL A 5 -1.72 8.78 -3.31
C VAL A 5 -2.01 9.59 -4.58
N GLY A 6 -3.28 9.64 -5.01
CA GLY A 6 -3.68 10.39 -6.21
C GLY A 6 -3.75 11.91 -6.02
N LEU A 7 -3.87 12.39 -4.78
CA LEU A 7 -4.14 13.80 -4.48
C LEU A 7 -3.09 14.77 -5.06
N PRO A 8 -1.76 14.52 -4.94
CA PRO A 8 -0.74 15.42 -5.49
C PRO A 8 -0.73 15.52 -7.02
N VAL A 9 -1.37 14.57 -7.72
CA VAL A 9 -1.47 14.60 -9.20
C VAL A 9 -2.42 15.71 -9.65
N ILE A 10 -3.50 15.94 -8.89
CA ILE A 10 -4.56 16.91 -9.24
C ILE A 10 -4.28 18.26 -8.57
N TRP A 11 -3.76 18.23 -7.33
CA TRP A 11 -3.46 19.43 -6.56
C TRP A 11 -2.01 19.39 -6.03
N PRO A 12 -1.04 20.01 -6.73
CA PRO A 12 0.34 20.02 -6.29
C PRO A 12 0.55 21.00 -5.14
N GLY A 13 1.35 20.62 -4.16
CA GLY A 13 1.78 21.52 -3.07
C GLY A 13 1.87 20.85 -1.71
N LEU A 14 2.43 21.57 -0.74
CA LEU A 14 2.66 21.05 0.62
C LEU A 14 1.37 20.57 1.28
N THR A 15 0.29 21.33 1.18
CA THR A 15 -1.01 20.98 1.78
C THR A 15 -1.53 19.64 1.27
N ALA A 16 -1.46 19.40 -0.04
CA ALA A 16 -1.85 18.12 -0.64
C ALA A 16 -0.96 16.98 -0.17
N ILE A 17 0.35 17.20 -0.01
CA ILE A 17 1.29 16.22 0.54
C ILE A 17 0.94 15.87 1.99
N LEU A 18 0.60 16.86 2.82
CA LEU A 18 0.22 16.63 4.23
C LEU A 18 -1.07 15.82 4.33
N ILE A 19 -2.08 16.15 3.52
CA ILE A 19 -3.33 15.39 3.45
C ILE A 19 -3.07 13.97 2.93
N ALA A 20 -2.25 13.84 1.88
CA ALA A 20 -1.83 12.55 1.35
C ALA A 20 -1.13 11.71 2.43
N ALA A 21 -0.19 12.28 3.17
CA ALA A 21 0.53 11.60 4.24
C ALA A 21 -0.42 11.11 5.35
N LEU A 22 -1.38 11.93 5.76
CA LEU A 22 -2.39 11.53 6.75
C LEU A 22 -3.28 10.39 6.24
N LEU A 23 -3.81 10.52 5.02
CA LEU A 23 -4.70 9.51 4.42
C LEU A 23 -3.97 8.20 4.16
N VAL A 24 -2.74 8.25 3.65
CA VAL A 24 -1.91 7.08 3.37
C VAL A 24 -1.47 6.44 4.68
N GLY A 25 -0.83 7.19 5.58
CA GLY A 25 -0.32 6.68 6.85
C GLY A 25 -1.40 6.11 7.75
N GLY A 26 -2.52 6.82 7.92
CA GLY A 26 -3.63 6.36 8.75
C GLY A 26 -4.25 5.06 8.23
N THR A 27 -4.52 4.96 6.93
CA THR A 27 -5.09 3.73 6.35
C THR A 27 -4.08 2.57 6.30
N PHE A 28 -2.81 2.85 6.05
CA PHE A 28 -1.74 1.85 6.11
C PHE A 28 -1.63 1.24 7.51
N MET A 29 -1.66 2.07 8.56
CA MET A 29 -1.63 1.60 9.94
C MET A 29 -2.81 0.68 10.27
N VAL A 30 -4.04 1.06 9.88
CA VAL A 30 -5.24 0.25 10.10
C VAL A 30 -5.13 -1.11 9.41
N VAL A 31 -4.75 -1.13 8.12
CA VAL A 31 -4.59 -2.37 7.35
C VAL A 31 -3.51 -3.26 7.94
N THR A 32 -2.37 -2.69 8.34
CA THR A 32 -1.26 -3.43 8.94
C THR A 32 -1.67 -4.08 10.26
N MET A 33 -2.32 -3.33 11.16
CA MET A 33 -2.79 -3.87 12.44
C MET A 33 -3.87 -4.93 12.27
N ALA A 34 -4.80 -4.75 11.33
CA ALA A 34 -5.80 -5.76 11.00
C ALA A 34 -5.12 -7.04 10.49
N GLY A 35 -4.14 -6.94 9.59
CA GLY A 35 -3.39 -8.08 9.07
C GLY A 35 -2.60 -8.81 10.15
N LEU A 36 -1.95 -8.09 11.07
CA LEU A 36 -1.24 -8.69 12.20
C LEU A 36 -2.18 -9.38 13.19
N ARG A 37 -3.38 -8.82 13.41
CA ARG A 37 -4.41 -9.45 14.24
C ARG A 37 -4.91 -10.75 13.59
N GLU A 38 -5.19 -10.70 12.29
CA GLU A 38 -5.67 -11.85 11.53
C GLU A 38 -4.61 -12.97 11.47
N ALA A 39 -3.34 -12.62 11.29
CA ALA A 39 -2.25 -13.58 11.34
C ALA A 39 -2.18 -14.36 12.67
N ARG A 40 -2.50 -13.70 13.79
CA ARG A 40 -2.58 -14.35 15.11
C ARG A 40 -3.79 -15.28 15.24
N ILE A 41 -4.91 -14.92 14.62
CA ILE A 41 -6.14 -15.73 14.63
C ILE A 41 -5.96 -17.00 13.78
N ILE A 42 -5.37 -16.88 12.59
CA ILE A 42 -5.18 -17.98 11.65
C ILE A 42 -4.07 -18.94 12.12
N ALA A 43 -2.99 -18.42 12.71
CA ALA A 43 -1.84 -19.22 13.11
C ALA A 43 -1.50 -19.06 14.61
N PRO A 44 -2.41 -19.41 15.54
CA PRO A 44 -2.22 -19.12 16.97
C PRO A 44 -0.99 -19.80 17.58
N GLN A 45 -0.65 -21.00 17.11
CA GLN A 45 0.51 -21.77 17.59
C GLN A 45 1.84 -21.31 16.98
N ALA A 46 1.81 -20.62 15.83
CA ALA A 46 3.00 -20.20 15.07
C ALA A 46 3.00 -18.69 14.77
N ALA A 47 2.26 -17.90 15.56
CA ALA A 47 1.95 -16.50 15.26
C ALA A 47 3.20 -15.65 15.05
N THR A 48 4.23 -15.84 15.88
CA THR A 48 5.50 -15.12 15.78
C THR A 48 6.19 -15.37 14.44
N THR A 49 6.32 -16.64 14.04
CA THR A 49 6.96 -17.02 12.76
C THR A 49 6.17 -16.49 11.56
N PHE A 50 4.84 -16.56 11.62
CA PHE A 50 4.00 -16.07 10.53
C PHE A 50 4.06 -14.55 10.39
N ILE A 51 3.99 -13.81 11.51
CA ILE A 51 4.19 -12.35 11.52
C ILE A 51 5.58 -11.96 11.02
N ALA A 52 6.63 -12.69 11.41
CA ALA A 52 7.98 -12.46 10.91
C ALA A 52 8.07 -12.63 9.39
N THR A 53 7.38 -13.64 8.84
CA THR A 53 7.30 -13.88 7.39
C THR A 53 6.59 -12.73 6.68
N LEU A 54 5.45 -12.25 7.21
CA LEU A 54 4.74 -11.08 6.67
C LEU A 54 5.62 -9.83 6.70
N THR A 55 6.37 -9.63 7.77
CA THR A 55 7.29 -8.50 7.94
C THR A 55 8.45 -8.57 6.96
N ALA A 56 9.03 -9.76 6.74
CA ALA A 56 10.09 -9.98 5.76
C ALA A 56 9.60 -9.73 4.33
N ALA A 57 8.40 -10.22 3.99
CA ALA A 57 7.77 -9.93 2.70
C ALA A 57 7.52 -8.43 2.51
N PHE A 58 7.06 -7.73 3.56
CA PHE A 58 6.88 -6.27 3.53
C PHE A 58 8.21 -5.54 3.31
N ALA A 59 9.27 -5.93 4.03
CA ALA A 59 10.61 -5.34 3.87
C ALA A 59 11.16 -5.56 2.44
N LEU A 60 10.94 -6.74 1.85
CA LEU A 60 11.33 -7.01 0.46
C LEU A 60 10.64 -6.05 -0.52
N VAL A 61 9.34 -5.83 -0.35
CA VAL A 61 8.58 -4.87 -1.18
C VAL A 61 9.09 -3.44 -0.99
N GLN A 62 9.49 -3.05 0.23
CA GLN A 62 10.06 -1.72 0.48
C GLN A 62 11.39 -1.48 -0.26
N VAL A 63 12.19 -2.53 -0.49
CA VAL A 63 13.42 -2.44 -1.29
C VAL A 63 13.09 -2.39 -2.79
N LEU A 64 12.18 -3.25 -3.25
CA LEU A 64 11.81 -3.33 -4.67
C LEU A 64 11.03 -2.11 -5.17
N GLY A 65 10.22 -1.49 -4.32
CA GLY A 65 9.36 -0.34 -4.68
C GLY A 65 10.14 0.82 -5.31
N PRO A 66 11.16 1.39 -4.63
CA PRO A 66 11.99 2.44 -5.19
C PRO A 66 12.72 2.05 -6.47
N MET A 67 13.08 0.77 -6.66
CA MET A 67 13.72 0.30 -7.90
C MET A 67 12.75 0.39 -9.07
N LEU A 68 11.49 -0.02 -8.88
CA LEU A 68 10.44 0.10 -9.89
C LEU A 68 10.10 1.56 -10.20
N VAL A 69 9.98 2.40 -9.17
CA VAL A 69 9.69 3.83 -9.35
C VAL A 69 10.83 4.55 -10.06
N SER A 70 12.09 4.26 -9.68
CA SER A 70 13.27 4.86 -10.32
C SER A 70 13.35 4.59 -11.82
N ALA A 71 12.89 3.41 -12.27
CA ALA A 71 12.86 3.07 -13.69
C ALA A 71 11.89 3.95 -14.51
N VAL A 72 10.87 4.55 -13.88
CA VAL A 72 9.80 5.30 -14.56
C VAL A 72 9.87 6.80 -14.28
N VAL A 73 10.37 7.21 -13.11
CA VAL A 73 10.30 8.61 -12.64
C VAL A 73 11.07 9.59 -13.52
N HIS A 74 12.11 9.15 -14.22
CA HIS A 74 12.93 9.97 -15.13
C HIS A 74 12.27 10.26 -16.47
N LEU A 75 11.19 9.56 -16.81
CA LEU A 75 10.41 9.85 -18.02
C LEU A 75 9.61 11.15 -17.85
N SER A 76 9.22 11.78 -18.96
CA SER A 76 8.29 12.91 -18.92
C SER A 76 6.99 12.50 -18.22
N HIS A 77 6.56 13.26 -17.21
CA HIS A 77 5.42 12.92 -16.33
C HIS A 77 5.60 11.64 -15.50
N GLY A 78 6.83 11.11 -15.36
CA GLY A 78 7.12 9.85 -14.68
C GLY A 78 6.67 9.81 -13.22
N PHE A 79 6.75 10.95 -12.51
CA PHE A 79 6.23 11.06 -11.14
C PHE A 79 4.71 10.88 -11.07
N ALA A 80 3.96 11.61 -11.92
CA ALA A 80 2.51 11.49 -11.98
C ALA A 80 2.07 10.10 -12.44
N ALA A 81 2.75 9.53 -13.44
CA ALA A 81 2.52 8.17 -13.91
C ALA A 81 2.75 7.13 -12.80
N SER A 82 3.80 7.29 -11.99
CA SER A 82 4.09 6.42 -10.84
C SER A 82 2.99 6.49 -9.78
N LEU A 83 2.49 7.70 -9.46
CA LEU A 83 1.38 7.87 -8.52
C LEU A 83 0.09 7.24 -9.05
N LEU A 84 -0.25 7.44 -10.33
CA LEU A 84 -1.44 6.85 -10.94
C LEU A 84 -1.36 5.32 -11.00
N ALA A 85 -0.19 4.76 -11.31
CA ALA A 85 0.03 3.31 -11.27
C ALA A 85 -0.18 2.77 -9.84
N ALA A 86 0.34 3.47 -8.81
CA ALA A 86 0.12 3.11 -7.42
C ALA A 86 -1.38 3.20 -7.04
N VAL A 87 -2.11 4.22 -7.49
CA VAL A 87 -3.57 4.31 -7.31
C VAL A 87 -4.28 3.10 -7.90
N LEU A 88 -3.94 2.70 -9.13
CA LEU A 88 -4.55 1.54 -9.79
C LEU A 88 -4.29 0.26 -9.00
N VAL A 89 -3.05 0.01 -8.57
CA VAL A 89 -2.69 -1.14 -7.73
C VAL A 89 -3.52 -1.15 -6.44
N LEU A 90 -3.71 0.00 -5.80
CA LEU A 90 -4.52 0.11 -4.58
C LEU A 90 -6.00 -0.14 -4.80
N LEU A 91 -6.55 0.28 -5.94
CA LEU A 91 -7.94 -0.01 -6.29
C LEU A 91 -8.14 -1.50 -6.57
N VAL A 92 -7.21 -2.14 -7.27
CA VAL A 92 -7.24 -3.60 -7.48
C VAL A 92 -7.15 -4.35 -6.16
N ALA A 93 -6.22 -3.95 -5.28
CA ALA A 93 -6.06 -4.53 -3.95
C ALA A 93 -7.29 -4.31 -3.05
N ALA A 94 -8.02 -3.21 -3.23
CA ALA A 94 -9.26 -2.98 -2.49
C ALA A 94 -10.40 -3.91 -2.94
N VAL A 95 -10.41 -4.36 -4.20
CA VAL A 95 -11.48 -5.20 -4.76
C VAL A 95 -11.16 -6.69 -4.63
N ALA A 96 -9.89 -7.10 -4.70
CA ALA A 96 -9.52 -8.52 -4.69
C ALA A 96 -10.03 -9.29 -3.43
N PRO A 97 -9.87 -8.79 -2.19
CA PRO A 97 -10.39 -9.46 -1.00
C PRO A 97 -11.92 -9.54 -0.97
N TRP A 98 -12.61 -8.53 -1.52
CA TRP A 98 -14.07 -8.49 -1.58
C TRP A 98 -14.65 -9.58 -2.48
N GLN A 99 -13.95 -9.95 -3.54
CA GLN A 99 -14.35 -11.06 -4.40
C GLN A 99 -14.19 -12.41 -3.68
N SER A 100 -13.08 -12.60 -2.95
CA SER A 100 -12.85 -13.80 -2.16
C SER A 100 -13.89 -14.00 -1.05
N ALA A 101 -14.28 -12.92 -0.36
CA ALA A 101 -15.31 -12.97 0.67
C ALA A 101 -16.73 -13.23 0.12
N ARG A 102 -16.98 -12.94 -1.16
CA ARG A 102 -18.26 -13.26 -1.83
C ARG A 102 -18.34 -14.69 -2.38
N ALA A 103 -17.19 -15.33 -2.58
CA ALA A 103 -17.08 -16.68 -3.14
C ALA A 103 -17.01 -17.79 -2.07
N SER A 104 -17.05 -17.42 -0.79
CA SER A 104 -17.02 -18.31 0.38
C SER A 104 -18.39 -18.33 1.05
#